data_AF-A0A2V7RGK5-F1
#
_entry.id   AF-A0A2V7RGK5-F1
#
_cell.length_a   1.000
_cell.length_b   1.000
_cell.length_c   1.000
_cell.angle_alpha   90.00
_cell.angle_beta   90.00
_cell.angle_gamma   90.00
#
_symmetry.space_group_name_H-M   'P 1'
#
loop_
_entity.id
_entity.type
_entity.pdbx_description
1 polymer ?
#
loop_
_entity_poly.entity_id
_entity_poly.type
_entity_poly.pdbx_seq_one_letter_code
_entity_poly.pdbx_strand_id
1 'polypeptide(L)' 'MKRWLGIALGIVTSVGGFLEIGSITTAAQAGADYRYQLAWVIVLGTVCIALLVEMAGRFAAVSKHTIADALRERF' A
#
# COMPACT_ATOMS: atom_id res chain seq x y z
N MET A 1 -14.51 -5.76 -18.74
CA MET A 1 -14.29 -6.77 -17.68
C MET A 1 -12.89 -6.68 -17.05
N LYS A 2 -11.77 -6.75 -17.81
CA LYS A 2 -10.39 -6.73 -17.27
C LYS A 2 -10.05 -5.56 -16.33
N ARG A 3 -10.58 -4.36 -16.59
CA ARG A 3 -10.31 -3.15 -15.78
C ARG A 3 -10.89 -3.24 -14.36
N TRP A 4 -12.05 -3.89 -14.20
CA TRP A 4 -12.70 -4.09 -12.89
C TRP A 4 -11.95 -5.12 -12.04
N LEU A 5 -11.47 -6.19 -12.67
CA LEU A 5 -10.61 -7.19 -12.01
C LEU A 5 -9.29 -6.57 -11.51
N GLY A 6 -8.68 -5.67 -12.29
CA GLY A 6 -7.47 -4.97 -11.85
C GLY A 6 -7.69 -4.07 -10.64
N ILE A 7 -8.83 -3.36 -10.59
CA ILE A 7 -9.19 -2.52 -9.44
C ILE A 7 -9.47 -3.39 -8.21
N ALA A 8 -10.23 -4.48 -8.38
CA ALA A 8 -10.51 -5.42 -7.28
C ALA A 8 -9.23 -6.03 -6.70
N LEU A 9 -8.30 -6.44 -7.57
CA LEU A 9 -7.00 -6.96 -7.14
C LEU A 9 -6.20 -5.91 -6.36
N GLY A 10 -6.18 -4.66 -6.84
CA GLY A 10 -5.53 -3.55 -6.13
C GLY A 10 -6.13 -3.28 -4.74
N ILE A 11 -7.46 -3.36 -4.61
CA ILE A 11 -8.15 -3.23 -3.31
C ILE A 11 -7.75 -4.38 -2.38
N VAL A 12 -7.80 -5.63 -2.86
CA VAL A 12 -7.44 -6.80 -2.04
C VAL A 12 -5.98 -6.73 -1.57
N THR A 13 -5.05 -6.36 -2.46
CA THR A 13 -3.64 -6.15 -2.10
C THR A 13 -3.48 -5.02 -1.07
N SER A 14 -4.26 -3.95 -1.19
CA SER A 14 -4.19 -2.83 -0.25
C SER A 14 -4.70 -3.22 1.14
N VAL A 15 -5.79 -3.98 1.20
CA VAL A 15 -6.36 -4.45 2.48
C VAL A 15 -5.37 -5.39 3.18
N GLY A 16 -4.88 -6.43 2.50
CA GLY A 16 -3.97 -7.40 3.11
C GLY A 16 -2.55 -6.86 3.37
N GLY A 17 -2.12 -5.80 2.66
CA GLY A 17 -0.77 -5.25 2.81
C GLY A 17 -0.65 -4.10 3.80
N PHE A 18 -1.70 -3.28 3.94
CA PHE A 18 -1.61 -2.03 4.70
C PHE A 18 -2.69 -1.87 5.78
N LEU A 19 -3.85 -2.54 5.64
CA LEU A 19 -4.93 -2.47 6.62
C LEU A 19 -4.92 -3.71 7.52
N GLU A 20 -3.99 -3.72 8.46
CA GLU A 20 -3.77 -4.82 9.39
C GLU A 20 -4.06 -4.38 10.83
N ILE A 21 -4.26 -5.32 11.75
CA ILE A 21 -4.67 -5.04 13.14
C ILE A 21 -3.74 -4.05 13.86
N GLY A 22 -2.43 -4.13 13.60
CA GLY A 22 -1.45 -3.22 14.22
C GLY A 22 -1.60 -1.76 13.77
N SER A 23 -2.02 -1.55 12.52
CA SER A 23 -2.29 -0.21 11.99
C SER A 23 -3.53 0.41 12.66
N ILE A 24 -4.54 -0.41 12.90
CA ILE A 24 -5.81 0.00 13.53
C ILE A 24 -5.58 0.33 15.01
N THR A 25 -4.86 -0.52 15.75
CA THR A 25 -4.58 -0.25 17.17
C THR A 25 -3.72 0.99 17.35
N THR A 26 -2.72 1.19 16.49
CA THR A 26 -1.88 2.40 16.51
C THR A 26 -2.69 3.65 16.21
N ALA A 27 -3.56 3.62 15.20
CA ALA A 27 -4.42 4.75 14.86
C ALA A 27 -5.44 5.05 15.98
N ALA A 28 -5.99 4.02 16.62
CA ALA A 28 -6.91 4.16 17.75
C ALA A 28 -6.22 4.79 18.97
N GLN A 29 -5.03 4.30 19.33
CA GLN A 29 -4.24 4.87 20.43
C GLN A 29 -3.85 6.31 20.15
N ALA A 30 -3.34 6.61 18.94
CA ALA A 30 -3.01 7.96 18.53
C ALA A 30 -4.23 8.90 18.56
N GLY A 31 -5.42 8.40 18.20
CA GLY A 31 -6.67 9.14 18.31
C GLY A 31 -7.12 9.39 19.74
N ALA A 32 -6.85 8.48 20.67
CA ALA A 32 -7.12 8.68 22.08
C ALA A 32 -6.21 9.77 22.69
N ASP A 33 -4.92 9.73 22.34
CA ASP A 33 -3.90 10.61 22.93
C ASP A 33 -3.88 12.01 22.30
N TYR A 34 -4.02 12.09 20.97
CA TYR A 34 -3.83 13.32 20.20
C TYR A 34 -5.11 13.80 19.47
N ARG A 35 -6.24 13.09 19.68
CA ARG A 35 -7.51 13.37 19.00
C ARG A 35 -7.30 13.41 17.49
N TYR A 36 -7.58 14.55 16.85
CA TYR A 36 -7.45 14.71 15.40
C TYR A 36 -6.13 15.38 14.96
N GLN A 37 -5.21 15.68 15.89
CA GLN A 37 -3.97 16.40 15.55
C GLN A 37 -3.06 15.61 14.60
N LEU A 38 -3.15 14.27 14.59
CA LEU A 38 -2.35 13.39 13.73
C LEU A 38 -3.06 12.97 12.45
N ALA A 39 -4.26 13.49 12.15
CA ALA A 39 -5.01 13.11 10.95
C ALA A 39 -4.25 13.40 9.65
N TRP A 40 -3.42 14.45 9.62
CA TRP A 40 -2.60 14.79 8.46
C TRP A 40 -1.53 13.72 8.15
N VAL A 41 -1.05 13.00 9.17
CA VAL A 41 -0.05 11.93 9.01
C VAL A 41 -0.64 10.78 8.19
N ILE A 42 -1.94 10.51 8.34
CA ILE A 42 -2.65 9.50 7.53
C ILE A 42 -2.64 9.90 6.05
N VAL A 43 -2.83 11.19 5.75
CA VAL A 43 -2.76 11.70 4.38
C VAL A 43 -1.34 11.54 3.82
N LEU A 44 -0.33 11.95 4.59
CA LEU A 44 1.07 11.78 4.18
C LEU A 44 1.43 10.31 3.93
N GLY A 45 1.04 9.42 4.85
CA GLY A 45 1.26 7.97 4.71
C GLY A 45 0.60 7.40 3.46
N THR A 46 -0.63 7.83 3.17
CA THR A 46 -1.35 7.44 1.95
C THR A 46 -0.58 7.87 0.69
N VAL A 47 -0.05 9.09 0.64
CA VAL A 47 0.74 9.58 -0.49
C VAL A 47 2.01 8.74 -0.67
N CYS A 48 2.74 8.46 0.42
CA CYS A 48 3.95 7.63 0.36
C CYS A 48 3.66 6.23 -0.19
N ILE A 49 2.59 5.58 0.27
CA ILE A 49 2.18 4.26 -0.21
C ILE A 49 1.76 4.33 -1.68
N ALA A 50 0.99 5.34 -2.08
CA ALA A 50 0.57 5.51 -3.47
C ALA A 50 1.77 5.61 -4.42
N LEU A 51 2.80 6.36 -4.03
CA LEU A 51 4.05 6.46 -4.81
C LEU A 51 4.77 5.11 -4.89
N LEU A 52 4.89 4.40 -3.78
CA LEU A 52 5.54 3.08 -3.75
C LEU A 52 4.82 2.07 -4.65
N VAL A 53 3.49 2.03 -4.57
CA VAL A 53 2.65 1.14 -5.36
C VAL A 53 2.71 1.51 -6.85
N GLU A 54 2.75 2.80 -7.20
CA GLU A 54 2.94 3.24 -8.59
C GLU A 54 4.28 2.76 -9.14
N MET A 55 5.37 2.93 -8.38
CA MET A 55 6.70 2.47 -8.80
C MET A 55 6.75 0.95 -8.97
N ALA A 56 6.16 0.20 -8.03
CA ALA A 56 6.08 -1.26 -8.10
C ALA A 56 5.22 -1.75 -9.27
N GLY A 57 4.07 -1.12 -9.49
CA GLY A 57 3.17 -1.43 -10.59
C GLY A 57 3.79 -1.11 -11.95
N ARG A 58 4.44 0.06 -12.07
CA ARG A 58 5.18 0.45 -13.27
C ARG A 58 6.33 -0.50 -13.56
N PHE A 59 7.08 -0.90 -12.54
CA PHE A 59 8.13 -1.90 -12.68
C PHE A 59 7.58 -3.19 -13.28
N ALA A 60 6.56 -3.80 -12.66
CA ALA A 60 5.98 -5.05 -13.14
C ALA A 60 5.37 -4.93 -14.55
N ALA A 61 4.77 -3.78 -14.87
CA ALA A 61 4.18 -3.53 -16.19
C ALA A 61 5.22 -3.48 -17.32
N VAL A 62 6.40 -2.90 -17.05
CA VAL A 62 7.49 -2.72 -18.02
C VAL A 62 8.39 -3.95 -18.07
N SER A 63 8.83 -4.47 -16.94
CA SER A 63 9.80 -5.58 -16.86
C SER A 63 9.17 -6.95 -17.16
N LYS A 64 7.84 -7.07 -17.07
CA LYS A 64 7.09 -8.34 -17.11
C LYS A 64 7.48 -9.33 -16.01
N HIS A 65 8.24 -8.89 -15.01
CA HIS A 65 8.65 -9.68 -13.86
C HIS A 65 8.09 -9.03 -12.58
N THR A 66 7.73 -9.85 -11.61
CA THR A 66 7.44 -9.33 -10.27
C THR A 66 8.74 -8.84 -9.63
N ILE A 67 8.64 -7.96 -8.62
CA ILE A 67 9.81 -7.50 -7.87
C ILE A 67 10.56 -8.69 -7.25
N ALA A 68 9.83 -9.69 -6.74
CA ALA A 68 10.41 -10.88 -6.15
C ALA A 68 11.18 -11.73 -7.18
N ASP A 69 10.62 -11.92 -8.38
CA ASP A 69 11.30 -12.66 -9.45
C ASP A 69 12.57 -11.95 -9.90
N ALA A 70 12.49 -10.63 -10.12
CA ALA A 70 13.64 -9.82 -10.51
C ALA A 70 14.74 -9.82 -9.44
N LEU A 71 14.37 -9.87 -8.16
CA LEU A 71 15.34 -9.99 -7.06
C LEU A 71 16.04 -11.36 -7.12
N ARG A 72 15.27 -12.43 -7.32
CA ARG A 72 15.78 -13.82 -7.38
C ARG A 72 16.69 -14.08 -8.57
N GLU A 73 16.49 -13.39 -9.69
CA GLU A 73 17.36 -13.54 -10.87
C GLU A 73 18.68 -12.78 -10.72
N ARG A 74 18.71 -11.74 -9.89
CA ARG A 74 19.90 -10.90 -9.68
C ARG A 74 20.78 -11.29 -8.49
N PHE A 75 20.25 -12.03 -7.51
CA PHE A 75 20.92 -12.39 -6.26
C PHE A 75 20.72 -13.87 -5.95
#